data_AF-A0A268EIY1-F1
#
_entry.id   AF-A0A268EIY1-F1
#
_cell.length_a   1.000
_cell.length_b   1.000
_cell.length_c   1.000
_cell.angle_alpha   90.00
_cell.angle_beta   90.00
_cell.angle_gamma   90.00
#
_symmetry.space_group_name_H-M   'P 1'
#
loop_
_entity.id
_entity.type
_entity.pdbx_description
1 polymer ?
#
loop_
_entity_poly.entity_id
_entity_poly.type
_entity_poly.pdbx_seq_one_letter_code
_entity_poly.pdbx_strand_id
1 'polypeptide(L)'
;MSRIKKLLTGTVGLSVLLFSLGASAFADVSEQRVQVVGSGLRAFQTPLQFNDIRLDVKQDQSSNADTTITVVDARGTDAGWTVSMSSTDFTIEKDINGTVERFYIPASAVEVTTEYSGPVTGAPINFNGGQGRLSNRLVLSNASQALIQANPSFGGGTHQFNVKYNFRLPQTINKQDGTKIGVLAGTYRAEFTYKTVSGI
;
A
#
# COMPACT_ATOMS: atom_id res chain seq x y z
N MET A 1 58.40 31.15 -98.35
CA MET A 1 57.39 30.16 -98.75
C MET A 1 56.17 30.30 -97.85
N SER A 2 55.05 30.65 -98.47
CA SER A 2 53.73 30.88 -97.87
C SER A 2 53.09 29.59 -97.37
N ARG A 3 52.33 29.65 -96.27
CA ARG A 3 50.99 29.04 -96.17
C ARG A 3 50.19 29.62 -95.00
N ILE A 4 49.07 30.24 -95.37
CA ILE A 4 48.03 30.84 -94.52
C ILE A 4 46.80 29.91 -94.55
N LYS A 5 46.17 29.77 -93.37
CA LYS A 5 44.77 29.41 -93.04
C LYS A 5 44.26 27.98 -93.30
N LYS A 6 43.64 27.41 -92.25
CA LYS A 6 42.23 26.96 -92.27
C LYS A 6 41.59 26.97 -90.87
N LEU A 7 40.37 27.49 -90.83
CA LEU A 7 39.38 27.54 -89.73
C LEU A 7 38.80 26.15 -89.39
N LEU A 8 38.25 25.97 -88.18
CA LEU A 8 36.85 25.56 -87.86
C LEU A 8 36.78 25.26 -86.34
N THR A 9 36.14 26.09 -85.49
CA THR A 9 34.72 26.07 -85.06
C THR A 9 34.26 24.76 -84.43
N GLY A 10 33.96 24.75 -83.12
CA GLY A 10 33.36 23.61 -82.43
C GLY A 10 32.98 23.85 -80.97
N THR A 11 31.69 24.17 -80.77
CA THR A 11 30.83 23.84 -79.61
C THR A 11 31.07 24.43 -78.20
N VAL A 12 30.17 25.38 -77.90
CA VAL A 12 29.53 25.73 -76.62
C VAL A 12 29.52 24.63 -75.55
N GLY A 13 29.97 25.00 -74.34
CA GLY A 13 29.72 24.29 -73.09
C GLY A 13 29.45 25.30 -71.96
N LEU A 14 28.18 25.61 -71.76
CA LEU A 14 27.67 26.45 -70.68
C LEU A 14 27.40 25.55 -69.45
N SER A 15 28.17 25.68 -68.37
CA SER A 15 27.80 25.14 -67.06
C SER A 15 28.17 26.12 -65.96
N VAL A 16 27.13 26.61 -65.32
CA VAL A 16 27.07 27.53 -64.18
C VAL A 16 27.59 26.81 -62.93
N LEU A 17 28.57 27.39 -62.24
CA LEU A 17 28.90 27.03 -60.86
C LEU A 17 28.55 28.22 -59.96
N LEU A 18 27.28 28.22 -59.54
CA LEU A 18 26.77 29.04 -58.44
C LEU A 18 27.12 28.39 -57.11
N PHE A 19 27.73 29.18 -56.23
CA PHE A 19 27.65 29.20 -54.77
C PHE A 19 27.53 27.88 -53.98
N SER A 20 28.45 27.70 -53.03
CA SER A 20 28.06 27.28 -51.68
C SER A 20 28.70 28.19 -50.63
N LEU A 21 27.95 29.22 -50.23
CA LEU A 21 28.11 29.83 -48.91
C LEU A 21 27.92 28.70 -47.88
N GLY A 22 28.91 28.49 -47.02
CA GLY A 22 28.80 27.55 -45.92
C GLY A 22 27.62 27.94 -45.04
N ALA A 23 26.52 27.19 -45.14
CA ALA A 23 25.45 27.25 -44.17
C ALA A 23 25.92 26.52 -42.92
N SER A 24 26.29 27.26 -41.88
CA SER A 24 26.35 26.72 -40.53
C SER A 24 24.91 26.37 -40.11
N ALA A 25 24.57 25.09 -40.21
CA ALA A 25 23.35 24.58 -39.62
C ALA A 25 23.49 24.63 -38.09
N PHE A 26 22.80 25.55 -37.44
CA PHE A 26 22.58 25.46 -36.00
C PHE A 26 21.64 24.28 -35.76
N ALA A 27 22.12 23.26 -35.07
CA ALA A 27 21.25 22.20 -34.57
C ALA A 27 20.27 22.84 -33.59
N ASP A 28 18.97 22.77 -33.90
CA ASP A 28 17.91 23.18 -32.99
C ASP A 28 17.84 22.15 -31.85
N VAL A 29 18.48 22.47 -30.72
CA VAL A 29 18.45 21.63 -29.51
C VAL A 29 17.22 22.04 -28.71
N SER A 30 16.11 21.37 -28.96
CA SER A 30 14.91 21.49 -28.14
C SER A 30 15.10 20.70 -26.84
N GLU A 31 15.29 21.40 -25.72
CA GLU A 31 15.26 20.78 -24.39
C GLU A 31 13.82 20.38 -24.04
N GLN A 32 13.51 19.09 -24.17
CA GLN A 32 12.21 18.56 -23.74
C GLN A 32 12.24 18.26 -22.23
N ARG A 33 11.44 18.99 -21.47
CA ARG A 33 11.22 18.73 -20.05
C ARG A 33 9.95 17.90 -19.86
N VAL A 34 10.10 16.68 -19.36
CA VAL A 34 8.99 15.84 -18.90
C VAL A 34 8.95 15.91 -17.39
N GLN A 35 7.84 16.42 -16.84
CA GLN A 35 7.62 16.44 -15.40
C GLN A 35 6.73 15.26 -15.01
N VAL A 36 7.25 14.38 -14.14
CA VAL A 36 6.49 13.28 -13.53
C VAL A 36 6.08 13.71 -12.13
N VAL A 37 4.78 13.68 -11.84
CA VAL A 37 4.22 14.07 -10.52
C VAL A 37 3.65 12.83 -9.83
N GLY A 38 4.10 12.58 -8.60
CA GLY A 38 3.63 11.46 -7.77
C GLY A 38 2.34 11.77 -6.99
N SER A 39 1.51 10.76 -6.71
CA SER A 39 0.20 10.92 -6.02
C SER A 39 0.22 10.60 -4.52
N GLY A 40 1.41 10.41 -3.92
CA GLY A 40 1.59 10.19 -2.48
C GLY A 40 1.47 8.73 -2.03
N LEU A 41 1.44 8.52 -0.70
CA LEU A 41 1.28 7.22 -0.03
C LEU A 41 -0.13 7.10 0.56
N ARG A 42 -0.83 5.99 0.28
CA ARG A 42 -2.17 5.71 0.77
C ARG A 42 -2.32 4.22 1.09
N ALA A 43 -3.18 3.87 2.03
CA ALA A 43 -3.63 2.50 2.22
C ALA A 43 -5.16 2.43 2.35
N PHE A 44 -5.71 1.34 1.87
CA PHE A 44 -7.13 1.04 1.87
C PHE A 44 -7.34 -0.36 2.43
N GLN A 45 -8.46 -0.56 3.11
CA GLN A 45 -8.84 -1.86 3.64
C GLN A 45 -10.30 -2.16 3.30
N THR A 46 -10.59 -3.42 2.95
CA THR A 46 -11.97 -3.90 2.82
C THR A 46 -12.66 -3.99 4.18
N PRO A 47 -14.00 -3.84 4.26
CA PRO A 47 -14.71 -3.91 5.54
C PRO A 47 -14.36 -5.16 6.37
N LEU A 48 -14.09 -4.96 7.66
CA LEU A 48 -13.82 -6.02 8.62
C LEU A 48 -15.13 -6.48 9.26
N GLN A 49 -15.45 -7.76 9.15
CA GLN A 49 -16.63 -8.35 9.79
C GLN A 49 -16.31 -9.75 10.31
N PHE A 50 -16.51 -9.95 11.61
CA PHE A 50 -16.44 -11.27 12.23
C PHE A 50 -17.73 -12.05 11.99
N ASN A 51 -17.61 -13.37 11.87
CA ASN A 51 -18.76 -14.28 11.88
C ASN A 51 -19.43 -14.29 13.25
N ASP A 52 -20.74 -14.52 13.27
CA ASP A 52 -21.50 -14.66 14.52
C ASP A 52 -21.05 -15.87 15.33
N ILE A 53 -21.02 -15.73 16.66
CA ILE A 53 -20.73 -16.81 17.60
C ILE A 53 -22.02 -17.22 18.30
N ARG A 54 -22.35 -18.51 18.26
CA ARG A 54 -23.41 -19.08 19.09
C ARG A 54 -22.83 -19.49 20.43
N LEU A 55 -23.15 -18.76 21.49
CA LEU A 55 -22.60 -18.99 22.84
C LEU A 55 -22.80 -20.45 23.32
N ASP A 56 -21.70 -21.10 23.71
CA ASP A 56 -21.66 -22.39 24.40
C ASP A 56 -20.62 -22.31 25.53
N VAL A 57 -21.09 -22.41 26.77
CA VAL A 57 -20.26 -22.26 27.98
C VAL A 57 -19.31 -23.43 28.23
N LYS A 58 -19.40 -24.52 27.45
CA LYS A 58 -18.57 -25.72 27.62
C LYS A 58 -17.42 -25.83 26.63
N GLN A 59 -17.37 -24.95 25.62
CA GLN A 59 -16.38 -25.04 24.55
C GLN A 59 -15.68 -23.70 24.35
N ASP A 60 -14.43 -23.77 23.93
CA ASP A 60 -13.72 -22.59 23.46
C ASP A 60 -14.33 -22.14 22.12
N GLN A 61 -14.56 -20.84 21.99
CA GLN A 61 -15.25 -20.28 20.84
C GLN A 61 -14.38 -19.24 20.17
N SER A 62 -14.41 -19.23 18.84
CA SER A 62 -13.68 -18.26 18.05
C SER A 62 -14.51 -17.81 16.86
N SER A 63 -14.15 -16.64 16.34
CA SER A 63 -14.66 -16.11 15.09
C SER A 63 -13.50 -15.63 14.24
N ASN A 64 -13.63 -15.82 12.93
CA ASN A 64 -12.63 -15.39 11.96
C ASN A 64 -13.20 -14.26 11.11
N ALA A 65 -12.31 -13.39 10.66
CA ALA A 65 -12.59 -12.40 9.63
C ALA A 65 -11.39 -12.29 8.69
N ASP A 66 -11.67 -12.07 7.41
CA ASP A 66 -10.65 -11.88 6.38
C ASP A 66 -10.85 -10.53 5.70
N THR A 67 -9.77 -9.79 5.51
CA THR A 67 -9.79 -8.51 4.78
C THR A 67 -8.61 -8.43 3.82
N THR A 68 -8.71 -7.52 2.86
CA THR A 68 -7.59 -7.16 1.99
C THR A 68 -7.15 -5.73 2.30
N ILE A 69 -5.85 -5.55 2.53
CA ILE A 69 -5.21 -4.23 2.57
C ILE A 69 -4.53 -3.97 1.23
N THR A 70 -4.78 -2.81 0.64
CA THR A 70 -4.09 -2.31 -0.55
C THR A 70 -3.27 -1.09 -0.16
N VAL A 71 -1.96 -1.11 -0.41
CA VAL A 71 -1.06 0.03 -0.21
C VAL A 71 -0.65 0.57 -1.57
N VAL A 72 -0.81 1.87 -1.76
CA VAL A 72 -0.40 2.60 -2.96
C VAL A 72 0.71 3.56 -2.57
N ASP A 73 1.92 3.32 -3.07
CA ASP A 73 3.05 4.24 -2.97
C ASP A 73 3.42 4.75 -4.36
N ALA A 74 2.95 5.95 -4.68
CA ALA A 74 3.22 6.64 -5.93
C ALA A 74 4.11 7.88 -5.70
N ARG A 75 4.91 7.91 -4.63
CA ARG A 75 5.80 9.05 -4.33
C ARG A 75 7.03 9.11 -5.23
N GLY A 76 7.49 7.96 -5.72
CA GLY A 76 8.74 7.85 -6.50
C GLY A 76 10.02 8.10 -5.69
N THR A 77 9.91 8.21 -4.36
CA THR A 77 11.06 8.41 -3.47
C THR A 77 11.60 7.12 -2.86
N ASP A 78 10.87 6.01 -3.02
CA ASP A 78 11.15 4.69 -2.44
C ASP A 78 11.62 4.74 -0.97
N ALA A 79 11.03 5.63 -0.17
CA ALA A 79 11.47 5.86 1.21
C ALA A 79 11.01 4.75 2.18
N GLY A 80 10.41 3.68 1.67
CA GLY A 80 9.71 2.68 2.46
C GLY A 80 8.44 3.24 3.10
N TRP A 81 7.70 2.34 3.73
CA TRP A 81 6.46 2.67 4.42
C TRP A 81 6.07 1.59 5.43
N THR A 82 5.23 1.98 6.39
CA THR A 82 4.65 1.08 7.39
C THR A 82 3.15 1.28 7.46
N VAL A 83 2.39 0.18 7.43
CA VAL A 83 1.00 0.13 7.87
C VAL A 83 0.97 -0.40 9.29
N SER A 84 0.39 0.36 10.20
CA SER A 84 0.19 -0.01 11.60
C SER A 84 -1.29 -0.10 11.91
N MET A 85 -1.64 -0.88 12.92
CA MET A 85 -3.01 -1.01 13.40
C MET A 85 -3.10 -0.94 14.92
N SER A 86 -4.26 -0.55 15.41
CA SER A 86 -4.67 -0.65 16.81
C SER A 86 -6.17 -0.90 16.88
N SER A 87 -6.66 -1.38 18.02
CA SER A 87 -8.10 -1.51 18.26
C SER A 87 -8.46 -1.07 19.67
N THR A 88 -9.64 -0.47 19.82
CA THR A 88 -10.28 -0.39 21.13
C THR A 88 -10.67 -1.78 21.62
N ASP A 89 -11.01 -1.88 22.89
CA ASP A 89 -11.68 -3.08 23.40
C ASP A 89 -13.07 -3.23 22.78
N PHE A 90 -13.55 -4.47 22.73
CA PHE A 90 -14.89 -4.82 22.28
C PHE A 90 -15.86 -4.58 23.41
N THR A 91 -16.77 -3.62 23.26
CA THR A 91 -17.67 -3.18 24.32
C THR A 91 -19.11 -3.58 24.06
N ILE A 92 -19.84 -3.89 25.13
CA ILE A 92 -21.29 -4.09 25.13
C ILE A 92 -21.88 -3.30 26.31
N GLU A 93 -23.05 -2.72 26.09
CA GLU A 93 -23.84 -2.04 27.11
C GLU A 93 -25.11 -2.84 27.39
N LYS A 94 -25.46 -2.97 28.68
CA LYS A 94 -26.68 -3.66 29.14
C LYS A 94 -27.37 -2.83 30.21
N ASP A 95 -28.69 -2.77 30.14
CA ASP A 95 -29.51 -2.30 31.25
C ASP A 95 -29.68 -3.45 32.26
N ILE A 96 -29.19 -3.24 33.49
CA ILE A 96 -29.34 -4.15 34.61
C ILE A 96 -30.02 -3.35 35.73
N ASN A 97 -31.28 -3.70 36.02
CA ASN A 97 -32.08 -3.07 37.06
C ASN A 97 -32.18 -1.53 36.93
N GLY A 98 -32.29 -1.00 35.70
CA GLY A 98 -32.40 0.43 35.43
C GLY A 98 -31.06 1.17 35.41
N THR A 99 -29.94 0.44 35.49
CA THR A 99 -28.58 0.99 35.39
C THR A 99 -27.90 0.45 34.14
N VAL A 100 -27.40 1.35 33.28
CA VAL A 100 -26.60 0.96 32.12
C VAL A 100 -25.19 0.59 32.60
N GLU A 101 -24.85 -0.69 32.44
CA GLU A 101 -23.52 -1.21 32.73
C GLU A 101 -22.76 -1.52 31.44
N ARG A 102 -21.45 -1.23 31.45
CA ARG A 102 -20.54 -1.51 30.33
C ARG A 102 -19.62 -2.67 30.66
N PHE A 103 -19.51 -3.58 29.70
CA PHE A 103 -18.61 -4.73 29.75
C PHE A 103 -17.70 -4.74 28.54
N TYR A 104 -16.52 -5.35 28.68
CA TYR A 104 -15.54 -5.37 27.60
C TYR A 104 -14.76 -6.68 27.49
N ILE A 105 -14.46 -7.03 26.24
CA ILE A 105 -13.48 -8.05 25.85
C ILE A 105 -12.24 -7.29 25.36
N PRO A 106 -11.04 -7.56 25.90
CA PRO A 106 -9.85 -6.81 25.53
C PRO A 106 -9.50 -7.01 24.06
N ALA A 107 -8.90 -5.99 23.42
CA ALA A 107 -8.42 -6.08 22.04
C ALA A 107 -7.46 -7.28 21.82
N SER A 108 -6.73 -7.68 22.88
CA SER A 108 -5.84 -8.85 22.88
C SER A 108 -6.54 -10.20 22.68
N ALA A 109 -7.87 -10.23 22.63
CA ALA A 109 -8.64 -11.38 22.17
C ALA A 109 -8.49 -11.65 20.66
N VAL A 110 -7.94 -10.69 19.90
CA VAL A 110 -7.71 -10.81 18.45
C VAL A 110 -6.24 -11.09 18.15
N GLU A 111 -5.99 -12.15 17.41
CA GLU A 111 -4.70 -12.45 16.77
C GLU A 111 -4.80 -12.11 15.27
N VAL A 112 -3.82 -11.40 14.74
CA VAL A 112 -3.78 -10.93 13.34
C VAL A 112 -2.61 -11.54 12.61
N THR A 113 -2.86 -12.06 11.41
CA THR A 113 -1.82 -12.58 10.50
C THR A 113 -1.94 -11.91 9.14
N THR A 114 -0.80 -11.55 8.57
CA THR A 114 -0.72 -10.94 7.25
C THR A 114 0.02 -11.81 6.26
N GLU A 115 -0.45 -11.79 5.03
CA GLU A 115 0.09 -12.55 3.91
C GLU A 115 0.17 -11.63 2.69
N TYR A 116 1.33 -11.59 2.03
CA TYR A 116 1.52 -10.77 0.84
C TYR A 116 0.93 -11.46 -0.38
N SER A 117 -0.04 -10.81 -1.02
CA SER A 117 -0.70 -11.32 -2.23
C SER A 117 0.09 -11.01 -3.49
N GLY A 118 0.94 -9.97 -3.46
CA GLY A 118 1.74 -9.53 -4.60
C GLY A 118 1.50 -8.06 -4.97
N PRO A 119 2.25 -7.57 -5.98
CA PRO A 119 2.02 -6.25 -6.55
C PRO A 119 0.85 -6.32 -7.55
N VAL A 120 -0.04 -5.32 -7.49
CA VAL A 120 -0.91 -4.96 -8.62
C VAL A 120 -0.11 -4.17 -9.65
N THR A 121 0.78 -3.29 -9.18
CA THR A 121 1.76 -2.55 -9.98
C THR A 121 3.06 -2.39 -9.20
N GLY A 122 4.18 -2.20 -9.89
CA GLY A 122 5.51 -2.09 -9.27
C GLY A 122 6.21 -3.45 -9.13
N ALA A 123 7.40 -3.43 -8.51
CA ALA A 123 8.21 -4.62 -8.31
C ALA A 123 7.73 -5.42 -7.09
N PRO A 124 7.75 -6.76 -7.12
CA PRO A 124 7.36 -7.56 -5.96
C PRO A 124 8.30 -7.35 -4.77
N ILE A 125 7.75 -7.29 -3.56
CA ILE A 125 8.51 -7.23 -2.31
C ILE A 125 8.79 -8.66 -1.82
N ASN A 126 10.05 -9.03 -1.69
CA ASN A 126 10.48 -10.30 -1.11
C ASN A 126 10.62 -10.18 0.42
N PHE A 127 9.53 -10.43 1.13
CA PHE A 127 9.52 -10.44 2.60
C PHE A 127 10.42 -11.52 3.22
N ASN A 128 10.53 -12.69 2.57
CA ASN A 128 11.43 -13.75 3.02
C ASN A 128 12.91 -13.38 2.83
N GLY A 129 13.21 -12.50 1.87
CA GLY A 129 14.53 -11.94 1.61
C GLY A 129 14.85 -10.67 2.40
N GLY A 130 14.00 -10.26 3.35
CA GLY A 130 14.26 -9.11 4.21
C GLY A 130 13.97 -7.74 3.58
N GLN A 131 13.19 -7.67 2.49
CA GLN A 131 12.78 -6.39 1.87
C GLN A 131 11.62 -5.70 2.60
N GLY A 132 11.16 -6.29 3.70
CA GLY A 132 10.06 -5.78 4.50
C GLY A 132 9.75 -6.73 5.65
N ARG A 133 8.66 -6.45 6.37
CA ARG A 133 8.16 -7.29 7.46
C ARG A 133 6.66 -7.46 7.34
N LEU A 134 6.19 -8.68 7.59
CA LEU A 134 4.79 -9.02 7.76
C LEU A 134 4.58 -9.50 9.19
N SER A 135 3.52 -9.03 9.83
CA SER A 135 3.09 -9.57 11.10
C SER A 135 2.54 -10.98 10.92
N ASN A 136 3.11 -11.91 11.67
CA ASN A 136 2.61 -13.26 11.83
C ASN A 136 2.20 -13.44 13.29
N ARG A 137 0.92 -13.70 13.53
CA ARG A 137 0.35 -13.88 14.88
C ARG A 137 0.52 -12.68 15.81
N LEU A 138 0.29 -11.48 15.31
CA LEU A 138 0.28 -10.26 16.11
C LEU A 138 -0.94 -10.27 17.04
N VAL A 139 -0.71 -10.27 18.36
CA VAL A 139 -1.78 -10.04 19.34
C VAL A 139 -2.09 -8.55 19.36
N LEU A 140 -3.35 -8.22 19.08
CA LEU A 140 -3.80 -6.85 18.95
C LEU A 140 -3.85 -6.14 20.30
N SER A 141 -3.66 -4.82 20.27
CA SER A 141 -3.73 -3.98 21.45
C SER A 141 -4.33 -2.61 21.11
N ASN A 142 -4.49 -1.78 22.14
CA ASN A 142 -4.86 -0.38 21.99
C ASN A 142 -3.69 0.51 21.54
N ALA A 143 -2.45 -0.01 21.53
CA ALA A 143 -1.30 0.68 21.01
C ALA A 143 -1.13 0.42 19.50
N SER A 144 -0.61 1.40 18.77
CA SER A 144 -0.32 1.24 17.35
C SER A 144 0.84 0.26 17.14
N GLN A 145 0.57 -0.83 16.44
CA GLN A 145 1.53 -1.90 16.17
C GLN A 145 1.72 -2.05 14.66
N ALA A 146 2.98 -2.11 14.22
CA ALA A 146 3.31 -2.32 12.81
C ALA A 146 2.76 -3.69 12.34
N LEU A 147 2.01 -3.66 11.25
CA LEU A 147 1.35 -4.81 10.63
C LEU A 147 2.11 -5.25 9.37
N ILE A 148 2.44 -4.28 8.52
CA ILE A 148 3.15 -4.46 7.25
C ILE A 148 4.18 -3.36 7.15
N GLN A 149 5.40 -3.70 6.75
CA GLN A 149 6.48 -2.75 6.52
C GLN A 149 7.18 -3.09 5.21
N ALA A 150 7.38 -2.11 4.33
CA ALA A 150 8.28 -2.22 3.18
C ALA A 150 9.52 -1.37 3.46
N ASN A 151 10.71 -1.96 3.34
CA ASN A 151 11.99 -1.29 3.58
C ASN A 151 12.27 -0.22 2.51
N PRO A 152 13.12 0.79 2.79
CA PRO A 152 13.53 1.74 1.77
C PRO A 152 14.12 1.04 0.53
N SER A 153 13.95 1.66 -0.64
CA SER A 153 14.20 1.08 -1.97
C SER A 153 13.24 -0.03 -2.41
N PHE A 154 12.25 -0.38 -1.58
CA PHE A 154 11.22 -1.36 -1.88
C PHE A 154 9.82 -0.81 -1.62
N GLY A 155 8.81 -1.46 -2.21
CA GLY A 155 7.40 -1.14 -1.95
C GLY A 155 6.83 0.05 -2.72
N GLY A 156 7.55 0.56 -3.72
CA GLY A 156 6.99 1.48 -4.72
C GLY A 156 6.00 0.76 -5.64
N GLY A 157 4.86 1.39 -5.91
CA GLY A 157 3.76 0.82 -6.69
C GLY A 157 2.52 0.53 -5.85
N THR A 158 1.72 -0.45 -6.28
CA THR A 158 0.50 -0.86 -5.58
C THR A 158 0.63 -2.30 -5.14
N HIS A 159 0.46 -2.55 -3.85
CA HIS A 159 0.67 -3.84 -3.20
C HIS A 159 -0.58 -4.30 -2.46
N GLN A 160 -0.88 -5.59 -2.56
CA GLN A 160 -2.02 -6.20 -1.87
C GLN A 160 -1.59 -7.22 -0.82
N PHE A 161 -2.34 -7.24 0.27
CA PHE A 161 -2.11 -8.10 1.42
C PHE A 161 -3.43 -8.69 1.89
N ASN A 162 -3.46 -10.00 2.13
CA ASN A 162 -4.54 -10.64 2.87
C ASN A 162 -4.26 -10.55 4.36
N VAL A 163 -5.24 -10.11 5.13
CA VAL A 163 -5.15 -9.97 6.58
C VAL A 163 -6.23 -10.81 7.22
N LYS A 164 -5.81 -11.81 7.99
CA LYS A 164 -6.66 -12.76 8.70
C LYS A 164 -6.71 -12.38 10.17
N TYR A 165 -7.92 -12.28 10.72
CA TYR A 165 -8.18 -11.98 12.11
C TYR A 165 -8.82 -13.19 12.76
N ASN A 166 -8.26 -13.64 13.87
CA ASN A 166 -8.82 -14.70 14.71
C ASN A 166 -9.19 -14.09 16.06
N PHE A 167 -10.48 -13.92 16.30
CA PHE A 167 -11.03 -13.48 17.56
C PHE A 167 -11.36 -14.69 18.43
N ARG A 168 -10.76 -14.79 19.61
CA ARG A 168 -11.06 -15.82 20.61
C ARG A 168 -11.98 -15.23 21.66
N LEU A 169 -13.20 -15.76 21.75
CA LEU A 169 -14.16 -15.33 22.75
C LEU A 169 -13.73 -15.85 24.13
N PRO A 170 -13.40 -14.98 25.10
CA PRO A 170 -13.08 -15.45 26.43
C PRO A 170 -14.36 -15.91 27.16
N GLN A 171 -14.21 -16.90 28.05
CA GLN A 171 -15.32 -17.37 28.89
C GLN A 171 -15.80 -16.31 29.90
N THR A 172 -14.88 -15.41 30.30
CA THR A 172 -15.18 -14.29 31.19
C THR A 172 -14.78 -12.96 30.55
N ILE A 173 -15.55 -11.93 30.88
CA ILE A 173 -15.34 -10.55 30.43
C ILE A 173 -15.23 -9.63 31.63
N ASN A 174 -14.69 -8.43 31.42
CA ASN A 174 -14.55 -7.46 32.50
C ASN A 174 -15.71 -6.47 32.46
N LYS A 175 -16.24 -6.14 33.63
CA LYS A 175 -17.08 -4.96 33.85
C LYS A 175 -16.20 -3.73 34.00
N GLN A 176 -16.76 -2.54 33.78
CA GLN A 176 -16.04 -1.27 33.93
C GLN A 176 -15.39 -1.07 35.32
N ASP A 177 -15.92 -1.69 36.38
CA ASP A 177 -15.36 -1.67 37.73
C ASP A 177 -14.23 -2.72 37.97
N GLY A 178 -13.85 -3.47 36.93
CA GLY A 178 -12.83 -4.53 36.98
C GLY A 178 -13.36 -5.90 37.39
N THR A 179 -14.64 -6.02 37.77
CA THR A 179 -15.26 -7.30 38.11
C THR A 179 -15.30 -8.22 36.88
N LYS A 180 -14.93 -9.49 37.06
CA LYS A 180 -15.07 -10.51 36.00
C LYS A 180 -16.42 -11.17 36.08
N ILE A 181 -17.10 -11.27 34.94
CA ILE A 181 -18.38 -11.97 34.79
C ILE A 181 -18.33 -12.93 33.61
N GLY A 182 -19.29 -13.85 33.51
CA GLY A 182 -19.47 -14.66 32.30
C GLY A 182 -19.77 -13.80 31.08
N VAL A 183 -19.34 -14.25 29.90
CA VAL A 183 -19.62 -13.53 28.66
C VAL A 183 -21.12 -13.37 28.41
N LEU A 184 -21.52 -12.17 27.98
CA LEU A 184 -22.91 -11.82 27.74
C LEU A 184 -23.27 -11.98 26.26
N ALA A 185 -24.46 -12.50 25.96
CA ALA A 185 -24.99 -12.52 24.61
C ALA A 185 -25.36 -11.11 24.12
N GLY A 186 -24.95 -10.77 22.90
CA GLY A 186 -25.30 -9.51 22.23
C GLY A 186 -24.21 -9.04 21.27
N THR A 187 -24.35 -7.81 20.77
CA THR A 187 -23.41 -7.22 19.82
C THR A 187 -22.33 -6.45 20.56
N TYR A 188 -21.09 -6.92 20.47
CA TYR A 188 -19.93 -6.17 20.92
C TYR A 188 -19.41 -5.27 19.80
N ARG A 189 -18.95 -4.06 20.14
CA ARG A 189 -18.42 -3.09 19.17
C ARG A 189 -16.99 -2.71 19.55
N ALA A 190 -16.11 -2.68 18.55
CA ALA A 190 -14.75 -2.18 18.66
C ALA A 190 -14.43 -1.29 17.45
N GLU A 191 -13.52 -0.35 17.64
CA GLU A 191 -13.00 0.52 16.59
C GLU A 191 -11.58 0.10 16.24
N PHE A 192 -11.36 -0.26 14.98
CA PHE A 192 -10.06 -0.60 14.42
C PHE A 192 -9.51 0.63 13.70
N THR A 193 -8.32 1.06 14.10
CA THR A 193 -7.61 2.19 13.48
C THR A 193 -6.43 1.70 12.67
N TYR A 194 -6.32 2.13 11.42
CA TYR A 194 -5.20 1.85 10.54
C TYR A 194 -4.46 3.14 10.22
N LYS A 195 -3.14 3.10 10.32
CA LYS A 195 -2.27 4.25 10.02
C LYS A 195 -1.19 3.83 9.05
N THR A 196 -1.01 4.61 8.01
CA THR A 196 0.08 4.43 7.05
C THR A 196 1.06 5.59 7.18
N VAL A 197 2.34 5.27 7.34
CA VAL A 197 3.42 6.25 7.48
C VAL A 197 4.48 6.01 6.43
N SER A 198 4.99 7.11 5.90
CA SER A 198 6.07 7.20 4.92
C SER A 198 7.39 7.43 5.63
N GLY A 199 8.46 6.77 5.20
CA GLY A 199 9.79 6.96 5.78
C GLY A 199 9.97 6.15 7.06
N ILE A 200 10.94 5.25 7.04
CA ILE A 200 11.31 4.36 8.13
C ILE A 200 12.82 4.33 8.30
#